data_AF-A0A2V9K0T7-F1
#
_entry.id   AF-A0A2V9K0T7-F1
#
_cell.length_a   1.000
_cell.length_b   1.000
_cell.length_c   1.000
_cell.angle_alpha   90.00
_cell.angle_beta   90.00
_cell.angle_gamma   90.00
#
_symmetry.space_group_name_H-M   'P 1'
#
loop_
_entity.id
_entity.type
_entity.pdbx_description
1 polymer ?
#
loop_
_entity_poly.entity_id
_entity_poly.type
_entity_poly.pdbx_seq_one_letter_code
_entity_poly.pdbx_strand_id
1 'polypeptide(L)'
;FKSEESELDLVIRPAEQLKRGWGVNPETDRPHFALIEPARMLGSENASELVIRIGNEYENAPVGRFRLSVTDSEFPEAPPEAIRKILLADAAARSEKDRAELRRYFVAHPRERRRAAEKVAKLEAEKRAIENRIPSTMVMAEMERPRDTFMLVRGQYDKPGERVTPAVPAFLPPLPPGPASRLTFARWLVDPAHPLTARVAVNRYWQTYFGTGLVKTAEDFGAQGEAPSHPELLDWLAAEFVRTGWDVKAMQRRIVTSATYRQSARASAAVRERDPENRLLARGPRLRLQAEMIRDQALSLAGLLSEKMGGPAVKPYQPEGLWEQLSAFQGRTLFVRSEGADLWRRSVYTFWKRTVPPPSLAVFDAPTREFCVIRRPVSSSPLQALALQNDETYVEAARKLAERMMKEGGTSAGSRLSYGFRLATARTPSAGELAVLESGWNRRFHQYRRDRAAAEKLLAVGEAPRDPGLDTLELAAFTTAASVILNLDEVVTK
;
A
#
# COMPACT_ATOMS: atom_id res chain seq x y z
N PHE A 1 35.84 34.52 10.91
CA PHE A 1 35.69 34.80 9.46
C PHE A 1 34.28 35.31 9.21
N LYS A 2 34.13 36.59 8.88
CA LYS A 2 32.94 37.12 8.20
C LYS A 2 33.43 37.66 6.85
N SER A 3 32.82 37.19 5.77
CA SER A 3 32.97 37.77 4.44
C SER A 3 31.58 37.74 3.83
N GLU A 4 31.04 38.91 3.53
CA GLU A 4 29.81 39.05 2.75
C GLU A 4 30.06 38.88 1.25
N GLU A 5 31.31 38.77 0.79
CA GLU A 5 31.65 38.52 -0.62
C GLU A 5 33.03 37.84 -0.71
N SER A 6 33.10 36.50 -0.67
CA SER A 6 34.28 35.76 -1.17
C SER A 6 33.98 34.27 -1.38
N GLU A 7 34.31 33.77 -2.56
CA GLU A 7 34.17 32.38 -3.05
C GLU A 7 35.13 31.36 -2.39
N LEU A 8 35.11 31.27 -1.06
CA LEU A 8 35.89 30.31 -0.28
C LEU A 8 35.00 29.73 0.83
N ASP A 9 34.21 28.72 0.46
CA ASP A 9 33.51 27.89 1.44
C ASP A 9 34.54 27.02 2.17
N LEU A 10 34.70 27.25 3.47
CA LEU A 10 35.17 26.23 4.41
C LEU A 10 34.19 25.05 4.31
N VAL A 11 34.65 23.86 3.94
CA VAL A 11 33.80 22.65 3.97
C VAL A 11 33.41 22.33 5.42
N ILE A 12 32.32 22.94 5.87
CA ILE A 12 31.47 22.50 6.97
C ILE A 12 30.10 22.25 6.34
N ARG A 13 29.60 21.02 6.47
CA ARG A 13 28.28 20.60 5.96
C ARG A 13 27.14 21.41 6.65
N PRO A 14 25.87 21.18 6.24
CA PRO A 14 24.91 22.09 5.60
C PRO A 14 24.48 23.35 6.41
N ALA A 15 23.81 24.26 5.70
CA ALA A 15 23.55 25.69 5.96
C ALA A 15 22.93 26.14 7.32
N GLU A 16 22.59 25.22 8.22
CA GLU A 16 21.93 25.53 9.50
C GLU A 16 22.94 25.72 10.67
N GLN A 17 24.25 25.59 10.43
CA GLN A 17 25.31 25.55 11.47
C GLN A 17 26.38 26.67 11.39
N LEU A 18 26.08 27.85 10.84
CA LEU A 18 26.99 29.01 10.79
C LEU A 18 27.23 29.67 12.18
N LYS A 19 27.84 28.94 13.13
CA LYS A 19 28.30 29.44 14.45
C LYS A 19 29.70 28.93 14.86
N ARG A 20 30.53 28.38 13.95
CA ARG A 20 31.81 27.76 14.30
C ARG A 20 32.99 28.42 13.57
N GLY A 21 33.78 29.21 14.31
CA GLY A 21 35.15 29.56 13.92
C GLY A 21 36.13 28.42 14.21
N TRP A 22 37.39 28.57 13.80
CA TRP A 22 38.48 27.70 14.20
C TRP A 22 39.09 28.21 15.53
N GLY A 23 39.36 27.32 16.48
CA GLY A 23 39.81 27.67 17.83
C GLY A 23 40.97 26.79 18.31
N VAL A 24 41.80 27.35 19.19
CA VAL A 24 43.07 26.76 19.65
C VAL A 24 43.06 26.31 21.11
N ASN A 25 41.92 26.43 21.80
CA ASN A 25 41.73 26.03 23.21
C ASN A 25 41.63 24.49 23.31
N PRO A 26 42.31 23.83 24.27
CA PRO A 26 43.08 24.39 25.41
C PRO A 26 44.57 24.61 25.17
N GLU A 27 45.10 24.30 23.99
CA GLU A 27 46.54 24.30 23.73
C GLU A 27 47.02 25.59 23.01
N THR A 28 46.79 26.77 23.59
CA THR A 28 47.09 28.07 22.93
C THR A 28 48.56 28.28 22.54
N ASP A 29 49.49 27.57 23.20
CA ASP A 29 50.93 27.81 23.10
C ASP A 29 51.65 26.81 22.17
N ARG A 30 50.93 26.12 21.30
CA ARG A 30 51.48 25.19 20.31
C ARG A 30 51.15 25.59 18.87
N PRO A 31 51.94 25.15 17.87
CA PRO A 31 51.58 25.34 16.47
C PRO A 31 50.26 24.64 16.14
N HIS A 32 49.31 25.38 15.60
CA HIS A 32 48.04 24.86 15.10
C HIS A 32 47.98 24.95 13.58
N PHE A 33 47.22 24.05 12.96
CA PHE A 33 46.99 24.05 11.52
C PHE A 33 45.49 23.97 11.23
N ALA A 34 45.05 24.69 10.20
CA ALA A 34 43.71 24.61 9.63
C ALA A 34 43.85 24.18 8.17
N LEU A 35 43.05 23.19 7.77
CA LEU A 35 42.93 22.79 6.38
C LEU A 35 41.67 23.44 5.80
N ILE A 36 41.83 24.16 4.69
CA ILE A 36 40.74 24.83 3.97
C ILE A 36 40.73 24.27 2.56
N GLU A 37 39.64 23.60 2.20
CA GLU A 37 39.39 23.12 0.85
C GLU A 37 38.34 24.01 0.21
N PRO A 38 38.59 24.61 -0.97
CA PRO A 38 37.62 25.47 -1.63
C PRO A 38 36.46 24.61 -2.20
N ALA A 39 35.21 25.04 -2.02
CA ALA A 39 34.05 24.30 -2.57
C ALA A 39 33.98 24.28 -4.11
N ARG A 40 34.79 25.08 -4.80
CA ARG A 40 34.93 25.11 -6.25
C ARG A 40 36.40 25.26 -6.62
N MET A 41 36.75 24.84 -7.83
CA MET A 41 38.10 25.04 -8.35
C MET A 41 38.38 26.55 -8.49
N LEU A 42 39.46 27.01 -7.87
CA LEU A 42 39.87 28.42 -7.93
C LEU A 42 40.78 28.64 -9.15
N GLY A 43 40.36 29.52 -10.05
CA GLY A 43 41.13 29.97 -11.22
C GLY A 43 40.74 29.32 -12.55
N SER A 44 40.60 30.15 -13.59
CA SER A 44 40.48 29.74 -15.00
C SER A 44 41.48 30.54 -15.84
N GLU A 45 42.40 29.85 -16.52
CA GLU A 45 43.36 30.26 -17.57
C GLU A 45 44.19 31.57 -17.44
N ASN A 46 43.90 32.49 -16.52
CA ASN A 46 44.68 33.70 -16.25
C ASN A 46 45.00 33.82 -14.75
N ALA A 47 46.17 34.41 -14.45
CA ALA A 47 46.68 34.57 -13.08
C ALA A 47 45.61 35.16 -12.15
N SER A 48 45.21 34.39 -11.15
CA SER A 48 44.18 34.76 -10.17
C SER A 48 44.85 35.20 -8.86
N GLU A 49 44.42 36.31 -8.28
CA GLU A 49 44.90 36.79 -6.98
C GLU A 49 44.01 36.23 -5.85
N LEU A 50 44.62 35.53 -4.88
CA LEU A 50 43.93 34.99 -3.71
C LEU A 50 44.16 35.89 -2.50
N VAL A 51 43.14 36.65 -2.09
CA VAL A 51 43.20 37.52 -0.91
C VAL A 51 42.61 36.80 0.30
N ILE A 52 43.43 36.54 1.33
CA ILE A 52 43.00 35.90 2.58
C ILE A 52 42.96 36.96 3.69
N ARG A 53 41.77 37.18 4.29
CA ARG A 53 41.60 38.06 5.46
C ARG A 53 41.38 37.24 6.72
N ILE A 54 42.28 37.38 7.69
CA ILE A 54 42.20 36.69 8.98
C ILE A 54 41.73 37.69 10.03
N GLY A 55 40.54 37.46 10.59
CA GLY A 55 39.98 38.25 11.70
C GLY A 55 40.05 37.46 13.00
N ASN A 56 40.51 38.09 14.07
CA ASN A 56 40.55 37.49 15.41
C ASN A 56 39.43 38.04 16.28
N GLU A 57 38.61 37.15 16.85
CA GLU A 57 37.46 37.53 17.69
C GLU A 57 37.81 37.63 19.18
N TYR A 58 38.99 37.16 19.60
CA TYR A 58 39.42 37.16 21.01
C TYR A 58 40.73 37.93 21.21
N GLU A 59 40.71 38.94 22.09
CA GLU A 59 41.87 39.82 22.34
C GLU A 59 43.10 39.09 22.92
N ASN A 60 42.89 37.97 23.61
CA ASN A 60 43.93 37.32 24.42
C ASN A 60 44.74 36.23 23.68
N ALA A 61 44.52 36.02 22.37
CA ALA A 61 45.27 35.03 21.58
C ALA A 61 45.45 35.47 20.11
N PRO A 62 46.17 36.58 19.82
CA PRO A 62 46.43 37.02 18.46
C PRO A 62 47.25 36.00 17.66
N VAL A 63 46.86 35.77 16.40
CA VAL A 63 47.64 34.97 15.45
C VAL A 63 48.94 35.72 15.14
N GLY A 64 50.01 35.41 15.87
CA GLY A 64 51.28 36.15 15.76
C GLY A 64 52.10 35.81 14.51
N ARG A 65 52.13 34.53 14.10
CA ARG A 65 52.86 34.06 12.91
C ARG A 65 52.02 33.02 12.19
N PHE A 66 51.67 33.27 10.95
CA PHE A 66 50.98 32.29 10.10
C PHE A 66 51.83 31.91 8.90
N ARG A 67 51.62 30.69 8.40
CA ARG A 67 52.16 30.20 7.15
C ARG A 67 51.01 29.67 6.32
N LEU A 68 50.99 30.04 5.04
CA LEU A 68 50.10 29.44 4.06
C LEU A 68 50.87 28.39 3.28
N SER A 69 50.20 27.27 3.00
CA SER A 69 50.74 26.19 2.17
C SER A 69 49.59 25.63 1.35
N VAL A 70 49.88 25.30 0.10
CA VAL A 70 48.89 24.74 -0.84
C VAL A 70 49.33 23.32 -1.17
N THR A 71 48.37 22.42 -1.35
CA THR A 71 48.62 21.06 -1.80
C THR A 71 47.53 20.65 -2.77
N ASP A 72 47.92 19.87 -3.77
CA ASP A 72 47.05 19.14 -4.70
C ASP A 72 46.76 17.70 -4.22
N SER A 73 47.20 17.36 -3.00
CA SER A 73 46.91 16.06 -2.40
C SER A 73 45.42 15.93 -2.14
N GLU A 74 44.79 14.92 -2.75
CA GLU A 74 43.40 14.52 -2.48
C GLU A 74 43.12 14.23 -0.99
N PHE A 75 44.16 13.89 -0.24
CA PHE A 75 44.09 13.70 1.21
C PHE A 75 45.18 14.53 1.90
N PRO A 76 44.89 15.79 2.27
CA PRO A 76 45.86 16.65 2.95
C PRO A 76 45.95 16.24 4.41
N GLU A 77 47.02 15.53 4.78
CA GLU A 77 47.27 15.15 6.16
C GLU A 77 48.73 15.37 6.50
N ALA A 78 48.99 16.06 7.62
CA ALA A 78 50.34 16.30 8.05
C ALA A 78 50.93 15.00 8.58
N PRO A 79 52.04 14.48 8.02
CA PRO A 79 52.63 13.26 8.53
C PRO A 79 53.13 13.46 9.98
N PRO A 80 53.25 12.36 10.75
CA PRO A 80 53.81 12.40 12.09
C PRO A 80 55.17 13.12 12.13
N GLU A 81 55.50 13.74 13.27
CA GLU A 81 56.70 14.57 13.41
C GLU A 81 57.99 13.84 12.98
N ALA A 82 58.11 12.54 13.27
CA ALA A 82 59.23 11.70 12.86
C ALA A 82 59.41 11.66 11.33
N ILE A 83 58.32 11.41 10.59
CA ILE A 83 58.31 11.40 9.12
C ILE A 83 58.58 12.80 8.55
N ARG A 84 58.04 13.84 9.20
CA ARG A 84 58.25 15.23 8.79
C ARG A 84 59.72 15.64 8.89
N LYS A 85 60.41 15.27 9.97
CA LYS A 85 61.86 15.54 10.14
C LYS A 85 62.67 14.91 9.01
N ILE A 86 62.32 13.69 8.60
CA ILE A 86 62.97 13.00 7.47
C ILE A 86 62.69 13.71 6.14
N LEU A 87 61.44 14.16 5.91
CA LEU A 87 61.04 14.84 4.68
C LEU A 87 61.67 16.23 4.53
N LEU A 88 61.99 16.92 5.64
CA LEU A 88 62.64 18.23 5.65
C LEU A 88 64.14 18.16 5.33
N ALA A 89 64.77 17.00 5.46
CA ALA A 89 66.14 16.78 5.01
C ALA A 89 66.20 16.61 3.48
N ASP A 90 67.32 17.06 2.89
CA ASP A 90 67.60 16.88 1.46
C ASP A 90 67.52 15.40 1.08
N ALA A 91 66.83 15.09 -0.03
CA ALA A 91 66.64 13.72 -0.50
C ALA A 91 67.98 12.98 -0.70
N ALA A 92 69.03 13.69 -1.11
CA ALA A 92 70.38 13.13 -1.28
C ALA A 92 71.07 12.82 0.05
N ALA A 93 70.70 13.51 1.13
CA ALA A 93 71.28 13.36 2.46
C ALA A 93 70.55 12.35 3.37
N ARG A 94 69.40 11.80 2.94
CA ARG A 94 68.62 10.82 3.73
C ARG A 94 69.35 9.48 3.82
N SER A 95 69.52 8.99 5.05
CA SER A 95 70.13 7.68 5.32
C SER A 95 69.26 6.51 4.81
N GLU A 96 69.82 5.30 4.73
CA GLU A 96 69.04 4.10 4.39
C GLU A 96 67.90 3.85 5.38
N LYS A 97 68.13 4.14 6.67
CA LYS A 97 67.11 4.03 7.73
C LYS A 97 65.94 4.97 7.47
N ASP A 98 66.23 6.22 7.10
CA ASP A 98 65.22 7.24 6.77
C ASP A 98 64.38 6.83 5.57
N ARG A 99 65.03 6.29 4.52
CA ARG A 99 64.35 5.79 3.32
C ARG A 99 63.46 4.58 3.62
N ALA A 100 63.93 3.67 4.47
CA ALA A 100 63.14 2.52 4.90
C ALA A 100 61.90 2.94 5.73
N GLU A 101 62.05 3.95 6.59
CA GLU A 101 60.96 4.49 7.41
C GLU A 101 59.91 5.23 6.55
N LEU A 102 60.34 6.06 5.60
CA LEU A 102 59.44 6.69 4.61
C LEU A 102 58.68 5.65 3.78
N ARG A 103 59.37 4.59 3.33
CA ARG A 103 58.74 3.52 2.54
C ARG A 103 57.68 2.78 3.35
N ARG A 104 57.97 2.45 4.62
CA ARG A 104 56.99 1.84 5.53
C ARG A 104 55.78 2.74 5.73
N TYR A 105 55.99 4.04 5.94
CA TYR A 105 54.89 5.00 6.08
C TYR A 105 54.03 5.10 4.82
N PHE A 106 54.64 5.20 3.65
CA PHE A 106 53.92 5.27 2.37
C PHE A 106 53.10 4.01 2.09
N VAL A 107 53.69 2.83 2.30
CA VAL A 107 53.01 1.53 2.12
C VAL A 107 51.89 1.31 3.14
N ALA A 108 52.01 1.89 4.34
CA ALA A 108 50.95 1.84 5.36
C ALA A 108 49.77 2.78 5.06
N HIS A 109 49.97 3.82 4.24
CA HIS A 109 48.95 4.83 3.91
C HIS A 109 48.70 4.97 2.40
N PRO A 110 48.40 3.88 1.66
CA PRO A 110 48.20 3.97 0.22
C PRO A 110 46.89 4.71 -0.07
N ARG A 111 46.97 5.76 -0.89
CA ARG A 111 45.81 6.59 -1.30
C ARG A 111 44.68 5.74 -1.88
N GLU A 112 45.01 4.67 -2.60
CA GLU A 112 44.04 3.72 -3.15
C GLU A 112 43.20 3.03 -2.07
N ARG A 113 43.80 2.65 -0.93
CA ARG A 113 43.07 2.05 0.19
C ARG A 113 42.11 3.05 0.83
N ARG A 114 42.52 4.33 0.92
CA ARG A 114 41.64 5.40 1.44
C ARG A 114 40.47 5.68 0.50
N ARG A 115 40.72 5.80 -0.81
CA ARG A 115 39.66 5.89 -1.83
C ARG A 115 38.69 4.71 -1.76
N ALA A 116 39.23 3.48 -1.63
CA ALA A 116 38.41 2.28 -1.49
C ALA A 116 37.58 2.31 -0.20
N ALA A 117 38.16 2.73 0.92
CA ALA A 117 37.46 2.84 2.21
C ALA A 117 36.33 3.88 2.16
N GLU A 118 36.55 5.06 1.57
CA GLU A 118 35.52 6.08 1.38
C GLU A 118 34.40 5.60 0.46
N LYS A 119 34.75 4.88 -0.62
CA LYS A 119 33.77 4.25 -1.50
C LYS A 119 32.93 3.21 -0.77
N VAL A 120 33.55 2.35 0.04
CA VAL A 120 32.83 1.36 0.86
C VAL A 120 31.92 2.07 1.86
N ALA A 121 32.40 3.07 2.58
CA ALA A 121 31.59 3.83 3.53
C ALA A 121 30.37 4.49 2.87
N LYS A 122 30.55 5.05 1.66
CA LYS A 122 29.45 5.60 0.86
C LYS A 122 28.44 4.52 0.48
N LEU A 123 28.90 3.39 -0.07
CA LEU A 123 28.02 2.29 -0.48
C LEU A 123 27.30 1.66 0.72
N GLU A 124 27.94 1.56 1.89
CA GLU A 124 27.29 1.10 3.11
C GLU A 124 26.23 2.09 3.62
N ALA A 125 26.47 3.40 3.48
CA ALA A 125 25.48 4.42 3.82
C ALA A 125 24.28 4.35 2.86
N GLU A 126 24.52 4.17 1.57
CA GLU A 126 23.46 3.96 0.57
C GLU A 126 22.67 2.68 0.83
N LYS A 127 23.36 1.56 1.13
CA LYS A 127 22.72 0.30 1.52
C LYS A 127 21.83 0.48 2.75
N ARG A 128 22.34 1.12 3.81
CA ARG A 128 21.55 1.40 5.02
C ARG A 128 20.35 2.28 4.73
N ALA A 129 20.50 3.29 3.87
CA ALA A 129 19.39 4.15 3.46
C ALA A 129 18.30 3.37 2.71
N ILE A 130 18.69 2.41 1.84
CA ILE A 130 17.74 1.53 1.14
C ILE A 130 17.07 0.57 2.13
N GLU A 131 17.82 -0.09 3.00
CA GLU A 131 17.30 -1.03 4.00
C GLU A 131 16.30 -0.36 4.95
N ASN A 132 16.59 0.86 5.40
CA ASN A 132 15.69 1.64 6.26
C ASN A 132 14.39 2.08 5.57
N ARG A 133 14.33 2.05 4.23
CA ARG A 133 13.10 2.32 3.47
C ARG A 133 12.20 1.10 3.34
N ILE A 134 12.72 -0.11 3.60
CA ILE A 134 11.93 -1.34 3.55
C ILE A 134 11.05 -1.38 4.80
N PRO A 135 9.71 -1.40 4.67
CA PRO A 135 8.83 -1.54 5.82
C PRO A 135 9.14 -2.86 6.53
N SER A 136 9.58 -2.78 7.79
CA SER A 136 9.75 -3.96 8.63
C SER A 136 8.45 -4.28 9.36
N THR A 137 8.24 -5.57 9.63
CA THR A 137 7.14 -6.02 10.46
C THR A 137 7.68 -6.94 11.55
N MET A 138 7.12 -6.85 12.74
CA MET A 138 7.50 -7.75 13.83
C MET A 138 6.96 -9.14 13.53
N VAL A 139 7.84 -10.13 13.57
CA VAL A 139 7.48 -11.54 13.43
C VAL A 139 7.65 -12.25 14.78
N MET A 140 6.83 -13.25 15.05
CA MET A 140 7.02 -14.11 16.20
C MET A 140 8.12 -15.14 15.90
N ALA A 141 9.28 -15.00 16.53
CA ALA A 141 10.33 -16.00 16.52
C ALA A 141 10.14 -17.02 17.65
N GLU A 142 10.52 -18.27 17.41
CA GLU A 142 10.61 -19.27 18.49
C GLU A 142 11.81 -18.95 19.39
N MET A 143 11.61 -19.09 20.70
CA MET A 143 12.70 -18.91 21.68
C MET A 143 13.59 -20.15 21.70
N GLU A 144 14.91 -19.97 21.86
CA GLU A 144 15.85 -21.10 22.05
C GLU A 144 15.42 -22.02 23.19
N ARG A 145 14.93 -21.42 24.28
CA ARG A 145 14.29 -22.13 25.39
C ARG A 145 12.82 -21.71 25.49
N PRO A 146 11.87 -22.61 25.17
CA PRO A 146 10.44 -22.34 25.35
C PRO A 146 10.12 -22.04 26.82
N ARG A 147 9.14 -21.16 27.05
CA ARG A 147 8.61 -20.89 28.38
C ARG A 147 7.75 -22.05 28.84
N ASP A 148 7.89 -22.45 30.10
CA ASP A 148 6.92 -23.35 30.72
C ASP A 148 5.54 -22.66 30.74
N THR A 149 4.52 -23.38 30.28
CA THR A 149 3.14 -22.89 30.20
C THR A 149 2.26 -23.75 31.08
N PHE A 150 1.32 -23.13 31.80
CA PHE A 150 0.47 -23.81 32.78
C PHE A 150 -1.00 -23.51 32.52
N MET A 151 -1.86 -24.49 32.79
CA MET A 151 -3.30 -24.29 32.84
C MET A 151 -3.66 -23.50 34.10
N LEU A 152 -4.25 -22.32 33.93
CA LEU A 152 -4.56 -21.43 35.05
C LEU A 152 -5.82 -21.89 35.79
N VAL A 153 -5.72 -22.02 37.12
CA VAL A 153 -6.86 -22.43 37.96
C VAL A 153 -7.94 -21.36 37.89
N ARG A 154 -9.08 -21.70 37.28
CA ARG A 154 -10.20 -20.77 37.03
C ARG A 154 -9.79 -19.52 36.23
N GLY A 155 -8.72 -19.61 35.43
CA GLY A 155 -8.21 -18.49 34.63
C GLY A 155 -7.44 -17.42 35.41
N GLN A 156 -7.14 -17.63 36.71
CA GLN A 156 -6.37 -16.67 37.52
C GLN A 156 -4.89 -16.70 37.13
N TYR A 157 -4.34 -15.57 36.67
CA TYR A 157 -2.99 -15.47 36.10
C TYR A 157 -1.86 -15.78 37.10
N ASP A 158 -2.12 -15.60 38.39
CA ASP A 158 -1.20 -15.84 39.50
C ASP A 158 -1.35 -17.24 40.13
N LYS A 159 -2.26 -18.07 39.63
CA LYS A 159 -2.49 -19.44 40.10
C LYS A 159 -2.24 -20.47 38.99
N PRO A 160 -0.96 -20.77 38.69
CA PRO A 160 -0.62 -21.83 37.74
C PRO A 160 -1.06 -23.20 38.30
N GLY A 161 -1.75 -23.98 37.47
CA GLY A 161 -2.06 -25.38 37.71
C GLY A 161 -1.07 -26.29 36.97
N GLU A 162 -1.59 -27.27 36.23
CA GLU A 162 -0.76 -28.26 35.53
C GLU A 162 0.01 -27.67 34.36
N ARG A 163 1.26 -28.12 34.18
CA ARG A 163 2.08 -27.75 33.02
C ARG A 163 1.50 -28.38 31.75
N VAL A 164 1.39 -27.58 30.70
CA VAL A 164 0.93 -28.03 29.38
C VAL A 164 2.06 -27.97 28.36
N THR A 165 1.93 -28.77 27.30
CA THR A 165 2.85 -28.78 26.16
C THR A 165 2.06 -28.55 24.86
N PRO A 166 2.72 -28.12 23.77
CA PRO A 166 2.05 -27.96 22.49
C PRO A 166 1.41 -29.28 22.04
N ALA A 167 0.12 -29.24 21.73
CA ALA A 167 -0.66 -30.36 21.26
C ALA A 167 -1.80 -29.89 20.35
N VAL A 168 -2.52 -30.83 19.76
CA VAL A 168 -3.76 -30.59 18.99
C VAL A 168 -4.96 -31.15 19.74
N PRO A 169 -6.20 -30.70 19.47
CA PRO A 169 -7.39 -31.27 20.09
C PRO A 169 -7.45 -32.79 19.87
N ALA A 170 -7.67 -33.55 20.95
CA ALA A 170 -7.56 -35.01 20.95
C ALA A 170 -8.60 -35.73 20.04
N PHE A 171 -9.67 -35.04 19.63
CA PHE A 171 -10.66 -35.56 18.69
C PHE A 171 -10.23 -35.45 17.22
N LEU A 172 -9.11 -34.76 16.94
CA LEU A 172 -8.49 -34.66 15.63
C LEU A 172 -7.30 -35.61 15.52
N PRO A 173 -6.83 -35.93 14.30
CA PRO A 173 -5.63 -36.75 14.13
C PRO A 173 -4.44 -36.19 14.94
N PRO A 174 -3.60 -37.04 15.55
CA PRO A 174 -2.45 -36.58 16.31
C PRO A 174 -1.44 -35.86 15.42
N LEU A 175 -0.56 -35.07 16.03
CA LEU A 175 0.59 -34.52 15.30
C LEU A 175 1.51 -35.65 14.81
N PRO A 176 2.15 -35.50 13.64
CA PRO A 176 3.16 -36.45 13.19
C PRO A 176 4.36 -36.46 14.17
N PRO A 177 5.13 -37.57 14.21
CA PRO A 177 6.30 -37.66 15.07
C PRO A 177 7.31 -36.55 14.73
N GLY A 178 7.89 -35.95 15.77
CA GLY A 178 8.87 -34.86 15.65
C GLY A 178 8.57 -33.69 16.59
N PRO A 179 9.28 -32.56 16.43
CA PRO A 179 9.05 -31.38 17.26
C PRO A 179 7.67 -30.79 16.96
N ALA A 180 6.90 -30.48 18.01
CA ALA A 180 5.60 -29.81 17.93
C ALA A 180 5.77 -28.29 17.66
N SER A 181 6.40 -27.97 16.52
CA SER A 181 6.69 -26.60 16.08
C SER A 181 5.50 -25.99 15.33
N ARG A 182 5.55 -24.67 15.11
CA ARG A 182 4.56 -23.99 14.23
C ARG A 182 4.56 -24.56 12.80
N LEU A 183 5.72 -24.96 12.29
CA LEU A 183 5.84 -25.58 10.97
C LEU A 183 5.17 -26.96 10.93
N THR A 184 5.33 -27.75 11.99
CA THR A 184 4.69 -29.06 12.14
C THR A 184 3.17 -28.90 12.15
N PHE A 185 2.65 -27.95 12.93
CA PHE A 185 1.23 -27.64 12.96
C PHE A 185 0.70 -27.16 11.60
N ALA A 186 1.44 -26.29 10.90
CA ALA A 186 1.04 -25.80 9.59
C ALA A 186 0.96 -26.93 8.55
N ARG A 187 1.93 -27.86 8.55
CA ARG A 187 1.90 -29.05 7.68
C ARG A 187 0.75 -29.99 8.03
N TRP A 188 0.52 -30.23 9.32
CA TRP A 188 -0.60 -31.04 9.80
C TRP A 188 -1.97 -30.47 9.41
N LEU A 189 -2.15 -29.14 9.46
CA LEU A 189 -3.39 -28.49 9.06
C LEU A 189 -3.76 -28.72 7.59
N VAL A 190 -2.77 -28.74 6.70
CA VAL A 190 -2.97 -28.91 5.25
C VAL A 190 -2.71 -30.35 4.78
N ASP A 191 -2.54 -31.27 5.72
CA ASP A 191 -2.34 -32.68 5.41
C ASP A 191 -3.62 -33.24 4.73
N PRO A 192 -3.49 -34.01 3.63
CA PRO A 192 -4.63 -34.62 2.96
C PRO A 192 -5.54 -35.48 3.86
N ALA A 193 -4.99 -36.06 4.93
CA ALA A 193 -5.75 -36.85 5.90
C ALA A 193 -6.46 -35.98 6.95
N HIS A 194 -6.19 -34.67 7.00
CA HIS A 194 -6.84 -33.78 7.95
C HIS A 194 -8.32 -33.56 7.57
N PRO A 195 -9.29 -33.87 8.47
CA PRO A 195 -10.69 -33.97 8.09
C PRO A 195 -11.40 -32.62 7.83
N LEU A 196 -10.92 -31.51 8.40
CA LEU A 196 -11.71 -30.27 8.41
C LEU A 196 -11.21 -29.19 7.43
N THR A 197 -9.90 -28.96 7.33
CA THR A 197 -9.33 -27.81 6.62
C THR A 197 -9.86 -27.64 5.20
N ALA A 198 -9.85 -28.70 4.39
CA ALA A 198 -10.35 -28.63 3.02
C ALA A 198 -11.87 -28.36 2.98
N ARG A 199 -12.66 -29.05 3.82
CA ARG A 199 -14.12 -28.86 3.93
C ARG A 199 -14.48 -27.43 4.31
N VAL A 200 -13.80 -26.88 5.32
CA VAL A 200 -14.00 -25.49 5.77
C VAL A 200 -13.63 -24.51 4.65
N ALA A 201 -12.49 -24.72 3.98
CA ALA A 201 -12.04 -23.85 2.89
C ALA A 201 -13.04 -23.82 1.73
N VAL A 202 -13.46 -24.99 1.21
CA VAL A 202 -14.39 -25.05 0.08
C VAL A 202 -15.78 -24.56 0.45
N ASN A 203 -16.23 -24.77 1.70
CA ASN A 203 -17.49 -24.20 2.18
C ASN A 203 -17.48 -22.67 2.17
N ARG A 204 -16.36 -22.04 2.53
CA ARG A 204 -16.20 -20.58 2.46
C ARG A 204 -16.16 -20.07 1.03
N TYR A 205 -15.53 -20.81 0.10
CA TYR A 205 -15.59 -20.48 -1.32
C TYR A 205 -17.02 -20.59 -1.86
N TRP A 206 -17.71 -21.68 -1.54
CA TRP A 206 -19.12 -21.87 -1.87
C TRP A 206 -19.99 -20.73 -1.35
N GLN A 207 -19.86 -20.41 -0.06
CA GLN A 207 -20.56 -19.30 0.59
C GLN A 207 -20.28 -17.96 -0.10
N THR A 208 -19.08 -17.73 -0.61
CA THR A 208 -18.75 -16.49 -1.33
C THR A 208 -19.61 -16.34 -2.58
N TYR A 209 -19.93 -17.43 -3.28
CA TYR A 209 -20.72 -17.40 -4.52
C TYR A 209 -22.22 -17.56 -4.30
N PHE A 210 -22.63 -18.46 -3.39
CA PHE A 210 -24.02 -18.80 -3.12
C PHE A 210 -24.62 -18.09 -1.91
N GLY A 211 -23.82 -17.32 -1.16
CA GLY A 211 -24.25 -16.54 0.01
C GLY A 211 -24.30 -17.36 1.28
N THR A 212 -24.84 -18.58 1.18
CA THR A 212 -24.87 -19.57 2.24
C THR A 212 -23.94 -20.73 1.88
N GLY A 213 -23.10 -21.15 2.83
CA GLY A 213 -22.28 -22.35 2.67
C GLY A 213 -23.13 -23.62 2.60
N LEU A 214 -22.54 -24.72 2.13
CA LEU A 214 -23.12 -26.06 2.28
C LEU A 214 -23.39 -26.33 3.76
N VAL A 215 -22.43 -26.00 4.62
CA VAL A 215 -22.62 -25.78 6.07
C VAL A 215 -22.94 -24.30 6.30
N LYS A 216 -24.12 -24.00 6.84
CA LYS A 216 -24.61 -22.63 7.03
C LYS A 216 -23.81 -21.87 8.09
N THR A 217 -23.48 -22.56 9.18
CA THR A 217 -22.65 -22.09 10.29
C THR A 217 -21.18 -22.23 9.90
N ALA A 218 -20.68 -21.34 9.03
CA ALA A 218 -19.29 -21.40 8.57
C ALA A 218 -18.27 -21.26 9.72
N GLU A 219 -18.71 -20.71 10.85
CA GLU A 219 -17.99 -20.56 12.11
C GLU A 219 -17.96 -21.83 12.97
N ASP A 220 -18.86 -22.80 12.73
CA ASP A 220 -18.96 -24.02 13.52
C ASP A 220 -19.26 -25.24 12.64
N PHE A 221 -18.24 -26.09 12.49
CA PHE A 221 -18.29 -27.39 11.82
C PHE A 221 -18.42 -28.56 12.82
N GLY A 222 -18.59 -28.24 14.10
CA GLY A 222 -18.76 -29.20 15.18
C GLY A 222 -20.22 -29.54 15.44
N ALA A 223 -20.48 -30.15 16.60
CA ALA A 223 -21.80 -30.67 16.96
C ALA A 223 -22.88 -29.60 17.22
N GLN A 224 -22.48 -28.33 17.41
CA GLN A 224 -23.40 -27.20 17.56
C GLN A 224 -23.66 -26.48 16.22
N GLY A 225 -22.94 -26.86 15.16
CA GLY A 225 -23.13 -26.37 13.81
C GLY A 225 -24.26 -27.09 13.07
N GLU A 226 -24.74 -26.48 11.99
CA GLU A 226 -25.73 -27.12 11.11
C GLU A 226 -25.05 -28.19 10.23
N ALA A 227 -25.74 -29.30 10.00
CA ALA A 227 -25.27 -30.31 9.05
C ALA A 227 -25.14 -29.72 7.62
N PRO A 228 -24.21 -30.24 6.80
CA PRO A 228 -24.12 -29.81 5.41
C PRO A 228 -25.40 -30.16 4.65
N SER A 229 -25.93 -29.23 3.85
CA SER A 229 -27.11 -29.50 3.01
C SER A 229 -26.85 -30.56 1.94
N HIS A 230 -25.60 -30.67 1.48
CA HIS A 230 -25.14 -31.65 0.49
C HIS A 230 -23.79 -32.25 0.94
N PRO A 231 -23.78 -33.26 1.83
CA PRO A 231 -22.56 -33.81 2.40
C PRO A 231 -21.61 -34.40 1.35
N GLU A 232 -22.14 -35.18 0.41
CA GLU A 232 -21.34 -35.80 -0.66
C GLU A 232 -20.67 -34.76 -1.57
N LEU A 233 -21.37 -33.66 -1.85
CA LEU A 233 -20.81 -32.56 -2.64
C LEU A 233 -19.69 -31.85 -1.88
N LEU A 234 -19.87 -31.61 -0.57
CA LEU A 234 -18.84 -31.00 0.28
C LEU A 234 -17.58 -31.88 0.30
N ASP A 235 -17.75 -33.19 0.50
CA ASP A 235 -16.66 -34.16 0.52
C ASP A 235 -15.94 -34.23 -0.83
N TRP A 236 -16.69 -34.25 -1.93
CA TRP A 236 -16.13 -34.24 -3.27
C TRP A 236 -15.33 -32.97 -3.56
N LEU A 237 -15.86 -31.79 -3.23
CA LEU A 237 -15.16 -30.51 -3.39
C LEU A 237 -13.89 -30.46 -2.55
N ALA A 238 -13.94 -30.93 -1.30
CA ALA A 238 -12.79 -30.96 -0.41
C ALA A 238 -11.69 -31.90 -0.92
N ALA A 239 -12.05 -33.11 -1.33
CA ALA A 239 -11.11 -34.07 -1.92
C ALA A 239 -10.49 -33.54 -3.21
N GLU A 240 -11.32 -32.92 -4.08
CA GLU A 240 -10.86 -32.30 -5.32
C GLU A 240 -9.89 -31.14 -5.06
N PHE A 241 -10.15 -30.31 -4.05
CA PHE A 241 -9.29 -29.18 -3.70
C PHE A 241 -7.88 -29.64 -3.30
N VAL A 242 -7.80 -30.69 -2.48
CA VAL A 242 -6.54 -31.31 -2.07
C VAL A 242 -5.86 -31.97 -3.27
N ARG A 243 -6.61 -32.72 -4.10
CA ARG A 243 -6.10 -33.44 -5.28
C ARG A 243 -5.47 -32.50 -6.30
N THR A 244 -5.97 -31.28 -6.46
CA THR A 244 -5.39 -30.26 -7.35
C THR A 244 -4.28 -29.44 -6.69
N GLY A 245 -3.73 -29.88 -5.56
CA GLY A 245 -2.64 -29.20 -4.87
C GLY A 245 -3.05 -27.86 -4.25
N TRP A 246 -4.28 -27.76 -3.75
CA TRP A 246 -4.82 -26.54 -3.13
C TRP A 246 -4.92 -25.34 -4.10
N ASP A 247 -5.08 -25.58 -5.40
CA ASP A 247 -5.30 -24.52 -6.40
C ASP A 247 -6.65 -23.82 -6.20
N VAL A 248 -6.59 -22.66 -5.55
CA VAL A 248 -7.75 -21.80 -5.27
C VAL A 248 -8.44 -21.33 -6.56
N LYS A 249 -7.68 -21.00 -7.61
CA LYS A 249 -8.23 -20.46 -8.86
C LYS A 249 -8.96 -21.56 -9.63
N ALA A 250 -8.40 -22.77 -9.68
CA ALA A 250 -9.05 -23.93 -10.29
C ALA A 250 -10.36 -24.28 -9.56
N MET A 251 -10.35 -24.28 -8.22
CA MET A 251 -11.54 -24.54 -7.43
C MET A 251 -12.63 -23.49 -7.63
N GLN A 252 -12.27 -22.20 -7.61
CA GLN A 252 -13.24 -21.13 -7.90
C GLN A 252 -13.81 -21.25 -9.32
N ARG A 253 -12.97 -21.50 -10.34
CA ARG A 253 -13.43 -21.74 -11.72
C ARG A 253 -14.41 -22.91 -11.77
N ARG A 254 -14.12 -24.03 -11.10
CA ARG A 254 -15.00 -25.21 -11.06
C ARG A 254 -16.38 -24.87 -10.49
N ILE A 255 -16.44 -24.07 -9.43
CA ILE A 255 -17.70 -23.61 -8.84
C ILE A 255 -18.48 -22.72 -9.82
N VAL A 256 -17.86 -21.66 -10.35
CA VAL A 256 -18.57 -20.67 -11.20
C VAL A 256 -18.90 -21.18 -12.62
N THR A 257 -18.29 -22.27 -13.05
CA THR A 257 -18.61 -22.93 -14.33
C THR A 257 -19.55 -24.14 -14.17
N SER A 258 -19.95 -24.47 -12.94
CA SER A 258 -20.93 -25.53 -12.67
C SER A 258 -22.29 -25.22 -13.30
N ALA A 259 -23.09 -26.27 -13.57
CA ALA A 259 -24.48 -26.10 -13.99
C ALA A 259 -25.28 -25.37 -12.90
N THR A 260 -25.03 -25.70 -11.63
CA THR A 260 -25.70 -25.14 -10.45
C THR A 260 -25.51 -23.62 -10.34
N TYR A 261 -24.29 -23.11 -10.51
CA TYR A 261 -24.02 -21.67 -10.46
C TYR A 261 -24.63 -20.92 -11.65
N ARG A 262 -24.64 -21.56 -12.84
CA ARG A 262 -25.16 -20.97 -14.08
C ARG A 262 -26.69 -21.05 -14.22
N GLN A 263 -27.40 -21.56 -13.21
CA GLN A 263 -28.86 -21.55 -13.18
C GLN A 263 -29.40 -20.11 -13.22
N SER A 264 -30.63 -19.95 -13.70
CA SER A 264 -31.31 -18.66 -13.61
C SER A 264 -31.67 -18.33 -12.16
N ALA A 265 -31.45 -17.08 -11.75
CA ALA A 265 -31.97 -16.56 -10.48
C ALA A 265 -33.49 -16.31 -10.50
N ARG A 266 -34.14 -16.38 -11.69
CA ARG A 266 -35.59 -16.27 -11.82
C ARG A 266 -36.24 -17.53 -11.24
N ALA A 267 -37.14 -17.34 -10.29
CA ALA A 267 -37.86 -18.41 -9.63
C ALA A 267 -39.28 -17.95 -9.31
N SER A 268 -40.25 -18.87 -9.40
CA SER A 268 -41.63 -18.61 -9.02
C SER A 268 -41.74 -18.37 -7.51
N ALA A 269 -42.84 -17.74 -7.08
CA ALA A 269 -43.13 -17.53 -5.67
C ALA A 269 -43.10 -18.86 -4.88
N ALA A 270 -43.69 -19.92 -5.44
CA ALA A 270 -43.70 -21.25 -4.83
C ALA A 270 -42.30 -21.85 -4.63
N VAL A 271 -41.37 -21.65 -5.58
CA VAL A 271 -39.98 -22.10 -5.42
C VAL A 271 -39.27 -21.30 -4.32
N ARG A 272 -39.50 -19.97 -4.27
CA ARG A 272 -38.91 -19.11 -3.23
C ARG A 272 -39.46 -19.40 -1.84
N GLU A 273 -40.73 -19.78 -1.73
CA GLU A 273 -41.35 -20.17 -0.47
C GLU A 273 -40.81 -21.51 0.05
N ARG A 274 -40.60 -22.48 -0.84
CA ARG A 274 -40.02 -23.79 -0.48
C ARG A 274 -38.52 -23.73 -0.17
N ASP A 275 -37.79 -22.84 -0.83
CA ASP A 275 -36.35 -22.68 -0.66
C ASP A 275 -35.95 -21.20 -0.51
N PRO A 276 -36.32 -20.54 0.61
CA PRO A 276 -36.12 -19.11 0.79
C PRO A 276 -34.64 -18.72 0.80
N GLU A 277 -33.79 -19.55 1.40
CA GLU A 277 -32.36 -19.33 1.53
C GLU A 277 -31.51 -19.93 0.40
N ASN A 278 -32.17 -20.51 -0.63
CA ASN A 278 -31.52 -21.24 -1.72
C ASN A 278 -30.62 -22.41 -1.25
N ARG A 279 -31.00 -23.08 -0.15
CA ARG A 279 -30.28 -24.21 0.47
C ARG A 279 -30.38 -25.47 -0.38
N LEU A 280 -31.49 -25.63 -1.12
CA LEU A 280 -31.71 -26.74 -2.06
C LEU A 280 -31.15 -26.43 -3.45
N LEU A 281 -30.59 -25.24 -3.64
CA LEU A 281 -29.97 -24.80 -4.90
C LEU A 281 -30.96 -24.82 -6.07
N ALA A 282 -32.23 -24.55 -5.80
CA ALA A 282 -33.31 -24.59 -6.78
C ALA A 282 -33.27 -23.45 -7.82
N ARG A 283 -32.37 -22.47 -7.62
CA ARG A 283 -32.15 -21.33 -8.51
C ARG A 283 -30.70 -20.86 -8.45
N GLY A 284 -30.31 -20.03 -9.43
CA GLY A 284 -29.04 -19.32 -9.41
C GLY A 284 -28.93 -18.36 -8.22
N PRO A 285 -27.71 -18.12 -7.70
CA PRO A 285 -27.51 -17.15 -6.63
C PRO A 285 -27.89 -15.75 -7.09
N ARG A 286 -28.43 -14.94 -6.17
CA ARG A 286 -28.72 -13.52 -6.39
C ARG A 286 -28.39 -12.75 -5.13
N LEU A 287 -27.22 -12.11 -5.09
CA LEU A 287 -26.69 -11.51 -3.86
C LEU A 287 -26.03 -10.17 -4.14
N ARG A 288 -26.25 -9.19 -3.26
CA ARG A 288 -25.55 -7.91 -3.33
C ARG A 288 -24.04 -8.16 -3.27
N LEU A 289 -23.31 -7.46 -4.13
CA LEU A 289 -21.86 -7.45 -4.14
C LEU A 289 -21.32 -6.87 -2.82
N GLN A 290 -20.14 -7.34 -2.42
CA GLN A 290 -19.44 -6.78 -1.26
C GLN A 290 -18.97 -5.35 -1.55
N ALA A 291 -18.76 -4.55 -0.51
CA ALA A 291 -18.35 -3.15 -0.61
C ALA A 291 -17.20 -2.90 -1.59
N GLU A 292 -16.15 -3.72 -1.51
CA GLU A 292 -14.96 -3.62 -2.36
C GLU A 292 -15.29 -3.94 -3.83
N MET A 293 -16.18 -4.91 -4.05
CA MET A 293 -16.61 -5.33 -5.39
C MET A 293 -17.49 -4.27 -6.04
N ILE A 294 -18.40 -3.63 -5.29
CA ILE A 294 -19.25 -2.54 -5.81
C ILE A 294 -18.39 -1.39 -6.33
N ARG A 295 -17.41 -0.95 -5.52
CA ARG A 295 -16.48 0.11 -5.94
C ARG A 295 -15.62 -0.30 -7.13
N ASP A 296 -14.97 -1.46 -7.05
CA ASP A 296 -14.06 -1.92 -8.12
C ASP A 296 -14.81 -2.19 -9.43
N GLN A 297 -16.07 -2.65 -9.37
CA GLN A 297 -16.93 -2.82 -10.55
C GLN A 297 -17.27 -1.48 -11.18
N ALA A 298 -17.69 -0.47 -10.41
CA ALA A 298 -17.99 0.86 -10.95
C ALA A 298 -16.77 1.46 -11.66
N LEU A 299 -15.58 1.36 -11.05
CA LEU A 299 -14.33 1.81 -11.66
C LEU A 299 -13.95 1.02 -12.92
N SER A 300 -14.21 -0.30 -12.94
CA SER A 300 -13.95 -1.15 -14.10
C SER A 300 -14.87 -0.79 -15.28
N LEU A 301 -16.18 -0.65 -15.03
CA LEU A 301 -17.16 -0.22 -16.02
C LEU A 301 -16.81 1.17 -16.59
N ALA A 302 -16.33 2.07 -15.74
CA ALA A 302 -15.87 3.40 -16.10
C ALA A 302 -14.54 3.42 -16.88
N GLY A 303 -13.78 2.31 -16.91
CA GLY A 303 -12.43 2.27 -17.48
C GLY A 303 -11.37 2.99 -16.64
N LEU A 304 -11.64 3.21 -15.35
CA LEU A 304 -10.75 3.90 -14.41
C LEU A 304 -9.91 2.93 -13.57
N LEU A 305 -10.37 1.69 -13.37
CA LEU A 305 -9.76 0.76 -12.42
C LEU A 305 -8.27 0.53 -12.71
N SER A 306 -7.42 0.84 -11.73
CA SER A 306 -6.00 0.52 -11.78
C SER A 306 -5.73 -0.87 -11.19
N GLU A 307 -5.23 -1.78 -12.03
CA GLU A 307 -4.88 -3.16 -11.66
C GLU A 307 -3.47 -3.32 -11.06
N LYS A 308 -2.77 -2.20 -10.77
CA LYS A 308 -1.41 -2.21 -10.22
C LYS A 308 -1.31 -3.06 -8.95
N MET A 309 -0.49 -4.11 -9.03
CA MET A 309 -0.23 -5.05 -7.94
C MET A 309 0.99 -4.64 -7.08
N GLY A 310 0.92 -4.87 -5.77
CA GLY A 310 2.02 -4.61 -4.83
C GLY A 310 2.30 -3.12 -4.55
N GLY A 311 3.23 -2.81 -3.64
CA GLY A 311 3.49 -1.43 -3.22
C GLY A 311 2.55 -0.92 -2.11
N PRO A 312 2.67 0.36 -1.71
CA PRO A 312 2.00 0.88 -0.52
C PRO A 312 0.48 0.95 -0.69
N ALA A 313 -0.22 1.04 0.45
CA ALA A 313 -1.65 1.29 0.49
C ALA A 313 -1.97 2.72 0.03
N VAL A 314 -3.14 2.91 -0.56
CA VAL A 314 -3.60 4.18 -1.15
C VAL A 314 -4.78 4.76 -0.37
N LYS A 315 -5.02 6.05 -0.55
CA LYS A 315 -6.05 6.83 0.15
C LYS A 315 -6.97 7.48 -0.89
N PRO A 316 -8.01 6.76 -1.39
CA PRO A 316 -8.93 7.27 -2.40
C PRO A 316 -9.83 8.40 -1.84
N TYR A 317 -10.85 8.83 -2.59
CA TYR A 317 -11.80 9.84 -2.13
C TYR A 317 -12.43 9.49 -0.78
N GLN A 318 -12.53 10.49 0.09
CA GLN A 318 -13.35 10.48 1.30
C GLN A 318 -13.72 11.92 1.67
N PRO A 319 -14.79 12.13 2.45
CA PRO A 319 -15.08 13.43 3.05
C PRO A 319 -13.92 13.97 3.92
N GLU A 320 -13.74 15.28 3.90
CA GLU A 320 -12.76 15.99 4.74
C GLU A 320 -13.12 15.88 6.23
N GLY A 321 -12.16 16.14 7.13
CA GLY A 321 -12.40 16.22 8.57
C GLY A 321 -12.56 14.89 9.33
N LEU A 322 -12.77 13.76 8.66
CA LEU A 322 -13.04 12.46 9.31
C LEU A 322 -11.92 11.99 10.25
N TRP A 323 -10.67 12.40 9.99
CA TRP A 323 -9.51 11.96 10.78
C TRP A 323 -9.05 13.02 11.78
N GLU A 324 -9.54 14.26 11.70
CA GLU A 324 -9.05 15.39 12.49
C GLU A 324 -9.37 15.21 13.98
N GLN A 325 -10.63 14.85 14.30
CA GLN A 325 -11.11 14.67 15.67
C GLN A 325 -10.34 13.57 16.43
N LEU A 326 -9.85 12.55 15.74
CA LEU A 326 -9.15 11.41 16.33
C LEU A 326 -7.62 11.50 16.24
N SER A 327 -7.08 12.44 15.46
CA SER A 327 -5.63 12.63 15.28
C SER A 327 -5.08 13.78 16.14
N ALA A 328 -5.96 14.61 16.71
CA ALA A 328 -5.63 15.74 17.57
C ALA A 328 -4.77 15.37 18.81
N PHE A 329 -4.82 14.12 19.28
CA PHE A 329 -4.16 13.72 20.53
C PHE A 329 -2.73 13.17 20.39
N GLN A 330 -2.20 12.93 19.19
CA GLN A 330 -0.92 12.17 19.06
C GLN A 330 0.04 12.60 17.93
N GLY A 331 -0.16 13.73 17.26
CA GLY A 331 0.73 14.14 16.15
C GLY A 331 0.80 13.11 15.01
N ARG A 332 -0.26 12.32 14.83
CA ARG A 332 -0.34 11.24 13.84
C ARG A 332 -1.11 11.69 12.60
N THR A 333 -0.65 11.17 11.46
CA THR A 333 -1.05 11.44 10.06
C THR A 333 -2.49 11.88 9.86
N LEU A 334 -2.65 13.12 9.37
CA LEU A 334 -3.84 13.57 8.68
C LEU A 334 -4.07 12.69 7.43
N PHE A 335 -5.32 12.56 7.01
CA PHE A 335 -5.61 11.86 5.76
C PHE A 335 -5.13 12.71 4.59
N VAL A 336 -4.06 12.27 3.92
CA VAL A 336 -3.60 12.87 2.67
C VAL A 336 -4.11 12.01 1.52
N ARG A 337 -5.06 12.55 0.76
CA ARG A 337 -5.65 11.88 -0.41
C ARG A 337 -4.53 11.51 -1.40
N SER A 338 -4.61 10.31 -1.98
CA SER A 338 -3.75 9.89 -3.08
C SER A 338 -4.06 10.66 -4.36
N GLU A 339 -3.14 10.63 -5.33
CA GLU A 339 -3.27 11.33 -6.60
C GLU A 339 -3.20 10.35 -7.78
N GLY A 340 -3.75 10.78 -8.92
CA GLY A 340 -3.71 10.01 -10.17
C GLY A 340 -4.29 8.61 -10.04
N ALA A 341 -3.62 7.63 -10.65
CA ALA A 341 -4.10 6.24 -10.72
C ALA A 341 -4.31 5.56 -9.36
N ASP A 342 -3.70 6.09 -8.29
CA ASP A 342 -3.88 5.56 -6.93
C ASP A 342 -5.27 5.88 -6.36
N LEU A 343 -5.99 6.87 -6.89
CA LEU A 343 -7.40 7.14 -6.56
C LEU A 343 -8.35 6.03 -7.01
N TRP A 344 -8.04 5.38 -8.14
CA TRP A 344 -8.88 4.35 -8.77
C TRP A 344 -8.31 2.94 -8.60
N ARG A 345 -7.36 2.77 -7.68
CA ARG A 345 -6.77 1.48 -7.41
C ARG A 345 -7.78 0.52 -6.79
N ARG A 346 -7.61 -0.77 -7.07
CA ARG A 346 -8.41 -1.85 -6.46
C ARG A 346 -8.53 -1.67 -4.95
N SER A 347 -9.75 -1.83 -4.44
CA SER A 347 -10.12 -1.54 -3.05
C SER A 347 -9.33 -2.39 -2.03
N VAL A 348 -8.73 -3.50 -2.45
CA VAL A 348 -7.81 -4.31 -1.61
C VAL A 348 -6.57 -3.52 -1.16
N TYR A 349 -6.17 -2.49 -1.90
CA TYR A 349 -5.05 -1.60 -1.56
C TYR A 349 -5.47 -0.35 -0.80
N THR A 350 -6.77 -0.15 -0.54
CA THR A 350 -7.25 0.99 0.22
C THR A 350 -6.77 0.91 1.68
N PHE A 351 -6.17 1.99 2.15
CA PHE A 351 -5.71 2.10 3.52
C PHE A 351 -6.90 2.03 4.49
N TRP A 352 -6.75 1.22 5.54
CA TRP A 352 -7.80 0.99 6.52
C TRP A 352 -7.31 1.41 7.92
N LYS A 353 -7.83 2.53 8.42
CA LYS A 353 -7.62 2.93 9.82
C LYS A 353 -8.63 2.19 10.69
N ARG A 354 -8.19 1.38 11.65
CA ARG A 354 -9.07 0.54 12.49
C ARG A 354 -10.21 1.34 13.15
N THR A 355 -9.93 2.54 13.62
CA THR A 355 -10.91 3.41 14.30
C THR A 355 -11.75 4.27 13.37
N VAL A 356 -11.35 4.42 12.10
CA VAL A 356 -12.06 5.21 11.08
C VAL A 356 -11.98 4.45 9.75
N PRO A 357 -12.83 3.43 9.53
CA PRO A 357 -12.84 2.68 8.30
C PRO A 357 -13.19 3.59 7.10
N PRO A 358 -12.82 3.22 5.86
CA PRO A 358 -13.24 3.96 4.68
C PRO A 358 -14.77 4.10 4.64
N PRO A 359 -15.31 5.32 4.60
CA PRO A 359 -16.75 5.57 4.81
C PRO A 359 -17.60 4.94 3.72
N SER A 360 -17.17 5.03 2.45
CA SER A 360 -17.87 4.40 1.33
C SER A 360 -17.96 2.88 1.49
N LEU A 361 -16.91 2.22 2.00
CA LEU A 361 -16.97 0.77 2.26
C LEU A 361 -17.86 0.43 3.46
N ALA A 362 -17.83 1.26 4.51
CA ALA A 362 -18.66 1.07 5.70
C ALA A 362 -20.17 1.13 5.38
N VAL A 363 -20.59 2.06 4.49
CA VAL A 363 -21.99 2.15 4.01
C VAL A 363 -22.46 0.83 3.38
N PHE A 364 -21.57 0.07 2.75
CA PHE A 364 -21.87 -1.21 2.11
C PHE A 364 -21.49 -2.43 2.99
N ASP A 365 -21.59 -2.30 4.31
CA ASP A 365 -21.40 -3.35 5.32
C ASP A 365 -19.97 -3.93 5.39
N ALA A 366 -18.94 -3.12 5.09
CA ALA A 366 -17.57 -3.53 5.32
C ALA A 366 -17.23 -3.62 6.82
N PRO A 367 -16.60 -4.73 7.28
CA PRO A 367 -16.32 -4.93 8.70
C PRO A 367 -15.19 -4.03 9.19
N THR A 368 -15.28 -3.48 10.39
CA THR A 368 -14.35 -2.45 10.94
C THR A 368 -12.90 -2.93 11.20
N ARG A 369 -12.55 -4.18 10.87
CA ARG A 369 -11.27 -4.86 11.22
C ARG A 369 -10.93 -4.86 12.72
N GLU A 370 -11.90 -4.53 13.56
CA GLU A 370 -11.73 -4.57 15.02
C GLU A 370 -11.88 -5.98 15.58
N PHE A 371 -12.66 -6.82 14.90
CA PHE A 371 -12.97 -8.20 15.25
C PHE A 371 -12.85 -9.09 14.01
N CYS A 372 -12.67 -10.39 14.23
CA CYS A 372 -12.72 -11.38 13.16
C CYS A 372 -14.17 -11.54 12.68
N VAL A 373 -14.38 -11.47 11.37
CA VAL A 373 -15.70 -11.64 10.75
C VAL A 373 -15.66 -12.83 9.79
N ILE A 374 -16.40 -13.88 10.11
CA ILE A 374 -16.48 -15.10 9.31
C ILE A 374 -17.57 -14.96 8.24
N ARG A 375 -18.73 -14.43 8.61
CA ARG A 375 -19.85 -14.10 7.71
C ARG A 375 -20.08 -12.59 7.71
N ARG A 376 -19.97 -11.97 6.53
CA ARG A 376 -20.27 -10.54 6.37
C ARG A 376 -21.79 -10.34 6.31
N PRO A 377 -22.35 -9.38 7.06
CA PRO A 377 -23.75 -9.01 6.88
C PRO A 377 -23.95 -8.38 5.50
N VAL A 378 -25.16 -8.54 4.96
CA VAL A 378 -25.58 -7.90 3.72
C VAL A 378 -26.91 -7.21 4.00
N SER A 379 -26.89 -5.89 3.97
CA SER A 379 -28.07 -5.03 4.05
C SER A 379 -28.34 -4.37 2.70
N SER A 380 -29.59 -3.97 2.48
CA SER A 380 -30.00 -3.10 1.38
C SER A 380 -30.75 -1.91 1.99
N SER A 381 -30.12 -0.74 1.99
CA SER A 381 -30.70 0.48 2.57
C SER A 381 -30.83 1.61 1.55
N PRO A 382 -31.78 2.54 1.72
CA PRO A 382 -31.85 3.74 0.89
C PRO A 382 -30.55 4.57 0.91
N LEU A 383 -29.82 4.56 2.03
CA LEU A 383 -28.54 5.27 2.17
C LEU A 383 -27.48 4.72 1.21
N GLN A 384 -27.47 3.41 0.97
CA GLN A 384 -26.56 2.79 -0.01
C GLN A 384 -26.86 3.24 -1.44
N ALA A 385 -28.15 3.32 -1.81
CA ALA A 385 -28.55 3.86 -3.11
C ALA A 385 -28.16 5.34 -3.25
N LEU A 386 -28.30 6.13 -2.19
CA LEU A 386 -27.85 7.53 -2.18
C LEU A 386 -26.32 7.64 -2.29
N ALA A 387 -25.56 6.75 -1.64
CA ALA A 387 -24.11 6.74 -1.76
C ALA A 387 -23.64 6.50 -3.21
N LEU A 388 -24.24 5.52 -3.91
CA LEU A 388 -23.95 5.26 -5.33
C LEU A 388 -24.27 6.46 -6.26
N GLN A 389 -25.19 7.34 -5.86
CA GLN A 389 -25.56 8.52 -6.64
C GLN A 389 -24.71 9.75 -6.34
N ASN A 390 -24.15 9.86 -5.12
CA ASN A 390 -23.62 11.13 -4.62
C ASN A 390 -22.14 11.09 -4.19
N ASP A 391 -21.59 9.92 -3.85
CA ASP A 391 -20.17 9.82 -3.51
C ASP A 391 -19.31 10.08 -4.75
N GLU A 392 -18.27 10.89 -4.57
CA GLU A 392 -17.38 11.40 -5.62
C GLU A 392 -16.87 10.29 -6.54
N THR A 393 -16.55 9.13 -5.97
CA THR A 393 -16.05 7.96 -6.73
C THR A 393 -17.08 7.49 -7.76
N TYR A 394 -18.36 7.43 -7.39
CA TYR A 394 -19.41 6.90 -8.27
C TYR A 394 -19.90 7.95 -9.27
N VAL A 395 -19.90 9.23 -8.89
CA VAL A 395 -20.21 10.32 -9.82
C VAL A 395 -19.14 10.41 -10.91
N GLU A 396 -17.87 10.33 -10.53
CA GLU A 396 -16.76 10.28 -11.49
C GLU A 396 -16.83 9.03 -12.37
N ALA A 397 -17.09 7.85 -11.79
CA ALA A 397 -17.28 6.62 -12.54
C ALA A 397 -18.44 6.73 -13.55
N ALA A 398 -19.56 7.32 -13.16
CA ALA A 398 -20.69 7.57 -14.06
C ALA A 398 -20.30 8.50 -15.21
N ARG A 399 -19.51 9.55 -14.94
CA ARG A 399 -19.01 10.46 -15.99
C ARG A 399 -18.12 9.74 -16.99
N LYS A 400 -17.18 8.93 -16.53
CA LYS A 400 -16.27 8.18 -17.42
C LYS A 400 -16.99 7.05 -18.15
N LEU A 401 -17.98 6.41 -17.54
CA LEU A 401 -18.89 5.49 -18.24
C LEU A 401 -19.67 6.22 -19.35
N ALA A 402 -20.16 7.44 -19.10
CA ALA A 402 -20.83 8.26 -20.12
C ALA A 402 -19.91 8.62 -21.29
N GLU A 403 -18.64 8.94 -21.05
CA GLU A 403 -17.68 9.15 -22.13
C GLU A 403 -17.52 7.90 -23.00
N ARG A 404 -17.45 6.71 -22.39
CA ARG A 404 -17.41 5.44 -23.13
C ARG A 404 -18.69 5.20 -23.92
N MET A 405 -19.84 5.49 -23.33
CA MET A 405 -21.13 5.41 -24.03
C MET A 405 -21.13 6.27 -25.28
N MET A 406 -20.63 7.51 -25.22
CA MET A 406 -20.59 8.43 -26.37
C MET A 406 -19.59 8.00 -27.45
N LYS A 407 -18.45 7.41 -27.06
CA LYS A 407 -17.38 7.00 -27.98
C LYS A 407 -17.62 5.65 -28.64
N GLU A 408 -18.10 4.68 -27.86
CA GLU A 408 -18.17 3.27 -28.25
C GLU A 408 -19.61 2.84 -28.56
N GLY A 409 -20.61 3.59 -28.09
CA GLY A 409 -22.02 3.23 -28.21
C GLY A 409 -22.71 3.70 -29.50
N GLY A 410 -21.97 4.22 -30.48
CA GLY A 410 -22.51 4.70 -31.76
C GLY A 410 -23.02 6.15 -31.74
N THR A 411 -23.88 6.49 -32.70
CA THR A 411 -24.24 7.88 -33.01
C THR A 411 -25.54 8.36 -32.38
N SER A 412 -26.49 7.48 -32.04
CA SER A 412 -27.78 7.87 -31.48
C SER A 412 -27.79 7.79 -29.95
N ALA A 413 -28.67 8.56 -29.30
CA ALA A 413 -28.82 8.49 -27.85
C ALA A 413 -29.20 7.08 -27.38
N GLY A 414 -30.14 6.43 -28.09
CA GLY A 414 -30.57 5.07 -27.78
C GLY A 414 -29.47 4.03 -27.90
N SER A 415 -28.59 4.13 -28.91
CA SER A 415 -27.47 3.18 -29.07
C SER A 415 -26.44 3.36 -27.95
N ARG A 416 -26.15 4.60 -27.56
CA ARG A 416 -25.23 4.94 -26.46
C ARG A 416 -25.76 4.49 -25.10
N LEU A 417 -27.06 4.69 -24.83
CA LEU A 417 -27.74 4.20 -23.64
C LEU A 417 -27.74 2.67 -23.58
N SER A 418 -28.07 2.02 -24.69
CA SER A 418 -28.05 0.55 -24.80
C SER A 418 -26.65 -0.03 -24.58
N TYR A 419 -25.61 0.64 -25.08
CA TYR A 419 -24.22 0.25 -24.82
C TYR A 419 -23.89 0.31 -23.32
N GLY A 420 -24.16 1.42 -22.65
CA GLY A 420 -23.89 1.58 -21.22
C GLY A 420 -24.65 0.59 -20.36
N PHE A 421 -25.93 0.37 -20.69
CA PHE A 421 -26.77 -0.61 -20.02
C PHE A 421 -26.22 -2.03 -20.17
N ARG A 422 -25.83 -2.43 -21.39
CA ARG A 422 -25.25 -3.75 -21.66
C ARG A 422 -23.92 -3.95 -20.98
N LEU A 423 -23.08 -2.91 -20.93
CA LEU A 423 -21.79 -2.97 -20.27
C LEU A 423 -21.95 -3.23 -18.76
N ALA A 424 -22.92 -2.58 -18.12
CA ALA A 424 -23.15 -2.71 -16.68
C ALA A 424 -23.94 -3.98 -16.28
N THR A 425 -24.89 -4.41 -17.10
CA THR A 425 -25.86 -5.49 -16.77
C THR A 425 -25.61 -6.79 -17.53
N ALA A 426 -24.68 -6.80 -18.48
CA ALA A 426 -24.42 -7.91 -19.41
C ALA A 426 -25.62 -8.34 -20.29
N ARG A 427 -26.68 -7.53 -20.38
CA ARG A 427 -27.84 -7.77 -21.28
C ARG A 427 -28.26 -6.50 -22.00
N THR A 428 -29.02 -6.63 -23.09
CA THR A 428 -29.64 -5.46 -23.72
C THR A 428 -30.83 -4.97 -22.89
N PRO A 429 -31.08 -3.65 -22.85
CA PRO A 429 -32.31 -3.12 -22.25
C PRO A 429 -33.52 -3.60 -23.06
N SER A 430 -34.64 -3.84 -22.39
CA SER A 430 -35.93 -3.98 -23.06
C SER A 430 -36.38 -2.64 -23.64
N ALA A 431 -37.36 -2.67 -24.56
CA ALA A 431 -37.89 -1.46 -25.17
C ALA A 431 -38.42 -0.46 -24.13
N GLY A 432 -39.05 -0.95 -23.05
CA GLY A 432 -39.53 -0.11 -21.95
C GLY A 432 -38.41 0.52 -21.13
N GLU A 433 -37.37 -0.25 -20.78
CA GLU A 433 -36.20 0.27 -20.07
C GLU A 433 -35.46 1.33 -20.89
N LEU A 434 -35.27 1.08 -22.19
CA LEU A 434 -34.63 2.04 -23.09
C LEU A 434 -35.45 3.33 -23.20
N ALA A 435 -36.78 3.22 -23.36
CA ALA A 435 -37.66 4.39 -23.44
C ALA A 435 -37.60 5.25 -22.16
N VAL A 436 -37.52 4.63 -20.98
CA VAL A 436 -37.36 5.35 -19.70
C VAL A 436 -36.01 6.07 -19.65
N LEU A 437 -34.92 5.41 -20.03
CA LEU A 437 -33.59 6.01 -20.06
C LEU A 437 -33.49 7.15 -21.06
N GLU A 438 -34.03 6.99 -22.27
CA GLU A 438 -34.08 8.04 -23.30
C GLU A 438 -34.90 9.25 -22.84
N SER A 439 -36.07 9.00 -22.24
CA SER A 439 -36.91 10.05 -21.67
C SER A 439 -36.18 10.81 -20.55
N GLY A 440 -35.48 10.10 -19.66
CA GLY A 440 -34.68 10.69 -18.60
C GLY A 440 -33.50 11.52 -19.13
N TRP A 441 -32.77 10.96 -20.09
CA TRP A 441 -31.66 11.63 -20.78
C TRP A 441 -32.13 12.92 -21.47
N ASN A 442 -33.23 12.85 -22.23
CA ASN A 442 -33.76 14.00 -22.96
C ASN A 442 -34.18 15.13 -22.00
N ARG A 443 -34.83 14.79 -20.88
CA ARG A 443 -35.17 15.78 -19.84
C ARG A 443 -33.93 16.46 -19.28
N ARG A 444 -32.88 15.69 -18.95
CA ARG A 444 -31.62 16.24 -18.41
C ARG A 444 -30.87 17.08 -19.43
N PHE A 445 -30.82 16.65 -20.69
CA PHE A 445 -30.22 17.42 -21.77
C PHE A 445 -30.90 18.79 -21.93
N HIS A 446 -32.23 18.83 -21.98
CA HIS A 446 -32.97 20.10 -22.04
C HIS A 446 -32.80 20.96 -20.77
N GLN A 447 -32.67 20.34 -19.60
CA GLN A 447 -32.36 21.06 -18.37
C GLN A 447 -30.97 21.72 -18.45
N TYR A 448 -29.94 20.98 -18.85
CA TYR A 448 -28.58 21.50 -18.98
C TYR A 448 -28.42 22.54 -20.10
N ARG A 449 -29.27 22.48 -21.15
CA ARG A 449 -29.36 23.57 -22.13
C ARG A 449 -29.87 24.88 -21.53
N ARG A 450 -30.71 24.83 -20.50
CA ARG A 450 -31.20 26.01 -19.77
C ARG A 450 -30.23 26.46 -18.67
N ASP A 451 -29.48 25.53 -18.11
CA ASP A 451 -28.49 25.75 -17.05
C ASP A 451 -27.19 25.03 -17.36
N ARG A 452 -26.34 25.69 -18.16
CA ARG A 452 -25.02 25.16 -18.52
C ARG A 452 -24.08 25.06 -17.33
N ALA A 453 -24.20 25.96 -16.35
CA ALA A 453 -23.37 25.96 -15.15
C ALA A 453 -23.59 24.69 -14.33
N ALA A 454 -24.82 24.18 -14.23
CA ALA A 454 -25.10 22.90 -13.59
C ALA A 454 -24.43 21.71 -14.31
N ALA A 455 -24.35 21.73 -15.65
CA ALA A 455 -23.65 20.70 -16.41
C ALA A 455 -22.14 20.72 -16.11
N GLU A 456 -21.54 21.91 -16.12
CA GLU A 456 -20.12 22.10 -15.83
C GLU A 456 -19.78 21.69 -14.39
N LYS A 457 -20.65 22.02 -13.42
CA LYS A 457 -20.51 21.60 -12.02
C LYS A 457 -20.52 20.07 -11.87
N LEU A 458 -21.44 19.38 -12.54
CA LEU A 458 -21.49 17.91 -12.50
C LEU A 458 -20.22 17.30 -13.12
N LEU A 459 -19.78 17.85 -14.25
CA LEU A 459 -18.62 17.32 -14.99
C LEU A 459 -17.28 17.64 -14.33
N ALA A 460 -17.24 18.56 -13.36
CA ALA A 460 -16.08 18.88 -12.55
C ALA A 460 -15.86 17.91 -11.37
N VAL A 461 -16.77 16.96 -11.13
CA VAL A 461 -16.62 15.99 -10.03
C VAL A 461 -15.59 14.91 -10.39
N GLY A 462 -14.66 14.67 -9.46
CA GLY A 462 -13.53 13.75 -9.63
C GLY A 462 -12.29 14.39 -10.28
N GLU A 463 -11.17 13.68 -10.25
CA GLU A 463 -9.85 14.12 -10.73
C GLU A 463 -9.56 13.67 -12.17
N ALA A 464 -10.27 12.66 -12.67
CA ALA A 464 -10.08 12.15 -14.02
C ALA A 464 -10.39 13.24 -15.04
N PRO A 465 -9.47 13.58 -15.97
CA PRO A 465 -9.74 14.62 -16.94
C PRO A 465 -10.94 14.23 -17.82
N ARG A 466 -11.76 15.24 -18.12
CA ARG A 466 -12.83 15.11 -19.13
C ARG A 466 -12.24 15.10 -20.52
N ASP A 467 -12.88 14.41 -21.44
CA ASP A 467 -12.55 14.53 -22.86
C ASP A 467 -13.08 15.87 -23.43
N PRO A 468 -12.21 16.78 -23.90
CA PRO A 468 -12.64 18.07 -24.45
C PRO A 468 -13.35 17.94 -25.81
N GLY A 469 -13.23 16.80 -26.50
CA GLY A 469 -13.87 16.54 -27.80
C GLY A 469 -15.35 16.15 -27.70
N LEU A 470 -15.88 15.95 -26.50
CA LEU A 470 -17.29 15.60 -26.29
C LEU A 470 -18.13 16.84 -25.97
N ASP A 471 -19.36 16.89 -26.51
CA ASP A 471 -20.30 17.96 -26.15
C ASP A 471 -20.61 17.94 -24.64
N THR A 472 -20.48 19.10 -24.01
CA THR A 472 -20.60 19.24 -22.55
C THR A 472 -22.02 18.94 -22.05
N LEU A 473 -23.05 19.31 -22.81
CA LEU A 473 -24.44 19.15 -22.39
C LEU A 473 -24.90 17.70 -22.58
N GLU A 474 -24.52 17.08 -23.70
CA GLU A 474 -24.74 15.66 -23.93
C GLU A 474 -24.00 14.81 -22.88
N LEU A 475 -22.73 15.11 -22.62
CA LEU A 475 -21.95 14.36 -21.64
C LEU A 475 -22.54 14.45 -20.23
N ALA A 476 -23.02 15.63 -19.80
CA ALA A 476 -23.70 15.77 -18.52
C ALA A 476 -25.01 14.98 -18.45
N ALA A 477 -25.80 14.97 -19.54
CA ALA A 477 -27.02 14.18 -19.63
C ALA A 477 -26.74 12.66 -19.59
N PHE A 478 -25.73 12.19 -20.34
CA PHE A 478 -25.30 10.79 -20.28
C PHE A 478 -24.69 10.42 -18.94
N THR A 479 -23.98 11.33 -18.26
CA THR A 479 -23.47 11.11 -16.90
C THR A 479 -24.61 10.83 -15.93
N THR A 480 -25.73 11.55 -16.05
CA THR A 480 -26.91 11.29 -15.23
C THR A 480 -27.52 9.92 -15.54
N ALA A 481 -27.63 9.55 -16.82
CA ALA A 481 -28.13 8.23 -17.22
C ALA A 481 -27.20 7.10 -16.74
N ALA A 482 -25.88 7.27 -16.86
CA ALA A 482 -24.88 6.33 -16.35
C ALA A 482 -24.95 6.18 -14.82
N SER A 483 -25.19 7.26 -14.08
CA SER A 483 -25.41 7.22 -12.63
C SER A 483 -26.65 6.39 -12.28
N VAL A 484 -27.75 6.53 -13.03
CA VAL A 484 -28.94 5.68 -12.86
C VAL A 484 -28.61 4.21 -13.13
N ILE A 485 -27.90 3.92 -14.23
CA ILE A 485 -27.49 2.55 -14.60
C ILE A 485 -26.63 1.92 -13.49
N LEU A 486 -25.61 2.62 -13.00
CA LEU A 486 -24.73 2.13 -11.93
C LEU A 486 -25.46 1.93 -10.59
N ASN A 487 -26.62 2.56 -10.40
CA ASN A 487 -27.45 2.43 -9.20
C ASN A 487 -28.43 1.25 -9.27
N LEU A 488 -28.59 0.60 -10.42
CA LEU A 488 -29.57 -0.47 -10.58
C LEU A 488 -29.23 -1.66 -9.66
N ASP A 489 -30.27 -2.25 -9.07
CA ASP A 489 -30.15 -3.44 -8.22
C ASP A 489 -29.43 -4.60 -8.95
N GLU A 490 -29.65 -4.75 -10.26
CA GLU A 490 -28.99 -5.76 -11.09
C GLU A 490 -27.51 -5.48 -11.39
N VAL A 491 -27.03 -4.25 -11.20
CA VAL A 491 -25.60 -3.91 -11.35
C VAL A 491 -24.86 -4.22 -10.06
N VAL A 492 -25.45 -3.87 -8.92
CA VAL A 492 -24.84 -4.10 -7.60
C VAL A 492 -25.10 -5.49 -7.02
N THR A 493 -25.76 -6.36 -7.77
CA THR A 493 -26.08 -7.75 -7.42
C THR A 493 -25.45 -8.67 -8.46
N LYS A 494 -24.93 -9.82 -8.02
CA LYS A 494 -24.45 -10.89 -8.89
C LYS A 494 -25.43 -12.06 -8.98
#